data_AF-A0A3D4A7C3-F1
#
_entry.id   AF-A0A3D4A7C3-F1
#
_cell.length_a   1.000
_cell.length_b   1.000
_cell.length_c   1.000
_cell.angle_alpha   90.00
_cell.angle_beta   90.00
_cell.angle_gamma   90.00
#
_symmetry.space_group_name_H-M   'P 1'
#
loop_
_entity.id
_entity.type
_entity.pdbx_description
1 polymer ?
#
loop_
_entity_poly.entity_id
_entity_poly.type
_entity_poly.pdbx_seq_one_letter_code
_entity_poly.pdbx_strand_id
1 'polypeptide(L)'
;NDIRWLGSGPRCGIGEIQLPATQPGSSIMPGKVNPVMCESLMMVCAQVIGHDGAITWAGANGNFELNVMMPVMAYDLLESIRLLANAVDISCDKCVIGILANKKRCEELVELSMAMVTSLAPKIGYDRAAKIAKESARTGKTVREICREEKVLPEAELNRALDPVAMTEPGGESSSGG
;
A
#
# COMPACT_ATOMS: atom_id res chain seq x y z
N ASN A 1 6.92 2.88 -2.97
CA ASN A 1 5.78 3.64 -3.53
C ASN A 1 4.57 3.58 -2.62
N ASP A 2 4.20 2.41 -2.13
CA ASP A 2 2.99 2.21 -1.31
C ASP A 2 2.92 3.15 -0.10
N ILE A 3 4.02 3.33 0.64
CA ILE A 3 4.09 4.24 1.80
C ILE A 3 3.63 5.67 1.43
N ARG A 4 4.07 6.25 0.31
CA ARG A 4 3.66 7.60 -0.08
C ARG A 4 2.20 7.66 -0.57
N TRP A 5 1.67 6.56 -1.10
CA TRP A 5 0.27 6.49 -1.51
C TRP A 5 -0.66 6.35 -0.31
N LEU A 6 -0.36 5.42 0.60
CA LEU A 6 -1.08 5.25 1.86
C LEU A 6 -1.03 6.53 2.72
N GLY A 7 0.09 7.26 2.66
CA GLY A 7 0.28 8.56 3.31
C GLY A 7 -0.27 9.77 2.55
N SER A 8 -0.93 9.58 1.39
CA SER A 8 -1.49 10.70 0.61
C SER A 8 -2.68 11.33 1.32
N GLY A 9 -2.77 12.67 1.34
CA GLY A 9 -3.83 13.37 2.07
C GLY A 9 -3.48 14.83 2.38
N PRO A 10 -4.00 15.41 3.49
CA PRO A 10 -4.74 14.75 4.56
C PRO A 10 -6.25 14.56 4.29
N ARG A 11 -6.81 15.20 3.24
CA ARG A 11 -8.26 15.17 2.96
C ARG A 11 -8.64 14.59 1.61
N CYS A 12 -7.77 14.69 0.61
CA CYS A 12 -8.08 14.35 -0.78
C CYS A 12 -7.23 13.17 -1.29
N GLY A 13 -6.89 12.23 -0.41
CA GLY A 13 -6.06 11.06 -0.72
C GLY A 13 -6.56 9.79 0.00
N ILE A 14 -5.70 8.77 0.09
CA ILE A 14 -6.01 7.51 0.78
C ILE A 14 -6.02 7.75 2.30
N GLY A 15 -4.91 8.24 2.86
CA GLY A 15 -4.80 8.71 4.23
C GLY A 15 -4.84 7.62 5.31
N GLU A 16 -4.47 6.38 4.97
CA GLU A 16 -4.43 5.23 5.87
C GLU A 16 -3.28 5.31 6.88
N ILE A 17 -2.17 5.93 6.49
CA ILE A 17 -1.02 6.14 7.38
C ILE A 17 -0.62 7.61 7.44
N GLN A 18 0.01 7.98 8.55
CA GLN A 18 0.61 9.28 8.76
C GLN A 18 2.12 9.10 8.78
N LEU A 19 2.80 9.90 7.98
CA LEU A 19 4.26 9.88 7.86
C LEU A 19 4.88 10.96 8.75
N PRO A 20 6.09 10.75 9.29
CA PRO A 20 6.80 11.77 10.04
C PRO A 20 6.99 13.07 9.25
N ALA A 21 6.74 14.21 9.89
CA ALA A 21 7.01 15.52 9.31
C ALA A 21 8.51 15.85 9.44
N THR A 22 9.27 15.56 8.39
CA THR A 22 10.73 15.76 8.37
C THR A 22 11.15 17.19 8.04
N GLN A 23 10.35 17.90 7.24
CA GLN A 23 10.57 19.30 6.86
C GLN A 23 9.27 19.97 6.38
N PRO A 24 9.18 21.32 6.37
CA PRO A 24 8.09 22.03 5.71
C PRO A 24 8.01 21.64 4.23
N GLY A 25 6.85 21.17 3.78
CA GLY A 25 6.65 20.64 2.42
C GLY A 25 6.40 21.70 1.35
N SER A 26 6.20 22.96 1.73
CA SER A 26 5.99 24.05 0.78
C SER A 26 6.29 25.40 1.42
N SER A 27 6.94 26.29 0.65
CA SER A 27 7.17 27.68 1.04
C SER A 27 5.89 28.54 1.04
N ILE A 28 4.84 28.12 0.30
CA ILE A 28 3.59 28.88 0.13
C ILE A 28 2.37 28.25 0.81
N MET A 29 2.42 26.95 1.15
CA MET A 29 1.33 26.24 1.84
C MET A 29 1.74 25.90 3.28
N PRO A 30 1.42 26.76 4.26
CA PRO A 30 1.65 26.46 5.67
C PRO A 30 1.02 25.14 6.08
N GLY A 31 1.79 24.30 6.78
CA GLY A 31 1.33 23.00 7.29
C GLY A 31 1.32 21.85 6.28
N LYS A 32 1.69 22.08 5.00
CA LYS A 32 1.87 20.99 4.03
C LYS A 32 3.10 20.17 4.40
N VAL A 33 2.95 18.85 4.46
CA VAL A 33 4.02 17.87 4.67
C VAL A 33 4.09 16.95 3.45
N ASN A 34 5.29 16.74 2.91
CA ASN A 34 5.51 15.85 1.75
C ASN A 34 6.24 14.57 2.18
N PRO A 35 6.05 13.45 1.47
CA PRO A 35 6.74 12.19 1.74
C PRO A 35 8.19 12.18 1.20
N VAL A 36 9.01 13.14 1.61
CA VAL A 36 10.32 13.43 1.00
C VAL A 36 11.33 12.27 1.09
N MET A 37 11.23 11.42 2.12
CA MET A 37 12.05 10.22 2.22
C MET A 37 11.69 9.20 1.13
N CYS A 38 10.40 9.05 0.83
CA CYS A 38 9.94 8.21 -0.28
C CYS A 38 10.40 8.79 -1.63
N GLU A 39 10.38 10.12 -1.79
CA GLU A 39 10.85 10.81 -3.00
C GLU A 39 12.37 10.62 -3.20
N SER A 40 13.16 10.76 -2.14
CA SER A 40 14.60 10.51 -2.16
C SER A 40 14.92 9.06 -2.54
N LEU A 41 14.26 8.09 -1.90
CA LEU A 41 14.44 6.67 -2.20
C LEU A 41 14.07 6.34 -3.65
N MET A 42 13.02 6.95 -4.20
CA MET A 42 12.66 6.77 -5.61
C MET A 42 13.76 7.25 -6.56
N MET A 43 14.36 8.41 -6.30
CA MET A 43 15.45 8.93 -7.12
C MET A 43 16.68 8.03 -7.05
N VAL A 44 17.00 7.50 -5.86
CA VAL A 44 18.08 6.53 -5.68
C VAL A 44 17.81 5.23 -6.45
N CYS A 45 16.60 4.68 -6.37
CA CYS A 45 16.24 3.48 -7.14
C CYS A 45 16.37 3.72 -8.65
N ALA A 46 15.95 4.88 -9.15
CA ALA A 46 16.11 5.23 -10.57
C ALA A 46 17.59 5.28 -10.98
N GLN A 47 18.45 5.88 -10.15
CA GLN A 47 19.89 5.94 -10.40
C GLN A 47 20.52 4.55 -10.43
N VAL A 48 20.16 3.68 -9.49
CA VAL A 48 20.67 2.30 -9.40
C VAL A 48 20.24 1.48 -10.62
N ILE A 49 19.01 1.64 -11.10
CA ILE A 49 18.55 1.00 -12.35
C ILE A 49 19.38 1.51 -13.55
N GLY A 50 19.72 2.79 -13.58
CA GLY A 50 20.62 3.35 -14.59
C GLY A 50 22.02 2.72 -14.56
N HIS A 51 22.59 2.57 -13.36
CA HIS A 51 23.87 1.88 -13.16
C HIS A 51 23.83 0.42 -13.64
N ASP A 52 22.76 -0.33 -13.33
CA ASP A 52 22.60 -1.70 -13.81
C ASP A 52 22.59 -1.78 -15.34
N GLY A 53 21.93 -0.82 -16.02
CA GLY A 53 21.97 -0.71 -17.48
C GLY A 53 23.39 -0.47 -18.02
N ALA A 54 24.16 0.42 -17.39
CA ALA A 54 25.54 0.70 -17.77
C ALA A 54 26.46 -0.52 -17.52
N ILE A 55 26.33 -1.18 -16.38
CA ILE A 55 27.04 -2.42 -16.04
C ILE A 55 26.72 -3.53 -17.04
N THR A 56 25.43 -3.70 -17.38
CA THR A 56 24.99 -4.69 -18.37
C THR A 56 25.65 -4.45 -19.72
N TRP A 57 25.64 -3.21 -20.21
CA TRP A 57 26.29 -2.86 -21.46
C TRP A 57 27.81 -3.07 -21.41
N ALA A 58 28.48 -2.62 -20.35
CA ALA A 58 29.91 -2.79 -20.16
C ALA A 58 30.32 -4.28 -20.07
N GLY A 59 29.52 -5.10 -19.38
CA GLY A 59 29.74 -6.53 -19.25
C GLY A 59 29.65 -7.29 -20.58
N ALA A 60 28.77 -6.82 -21.50
CA ALA A 60 28.61 -7.41 -22.82
C ALA A 60 29.71 -7.04 -23.83
N ASN A 61 30.57 -6.05 -23.52
CA ASN A 61 31.58 -5.52 -24.44
C ASN A 61 33.01 -5.98 -24.10
N GLY A 62 33.19 -7.25 -23.74
CA GLY A 62 34.52 -7.85 -23.63
C GLY A 62 35.14 -8.13 -25.00
N ASN A 63 36.45 -7.93 -25.15
CA ASN A 63 37.16 -8.21 -26.40
C ASN A 63 38.28 -9.23 -26.17
N PHE A 64 38.13 -10.41 -26.78
CA PHE A 64 39.07 -11.52 -26.70
C PHE A 64 39.41 -11.88 -25.24
N GLU A 65 40.66 -11.73 -24.82
CA GLU A 65 41.14 -12.14 -23.49
C GLU A 65 40.76 -11.19 -22.36
N LEU A 66 40.23 -9.99 -22.63
CA LEU A 66 40.01 -8.98 -21.59
C LEU A 66 38.80 -8.06 -21.83
N ASN A 67 38.06 -7.79 -20.75
CA ASN A 67 37.07 -6.70 -20.72
C ASN A 67 37.73 -5.44 -20.15
N VAL A 68 37.86 -4.38 -20.96
CA VAL A 68 38.49 -3.11 -20.55
C VAL A 68 37.51 -2.11 -19.91
N MET A 69 36.22 -2.45 -19.86
CA MET A 69 35.16 -1.64 -19.24
C MET A 69 34.99 -1.94 -17.73
N MET A 70 35.81 -2.83 -17.15
CA MET A 70 35.77 -3.15 -15.71
C MET A 70 35.80 -1.92 -14.77
N PRO A 71 36.53 -0.82 -15.05
CA PRO A 71 36.51 0.35 -14.18
C PRO A 71 35.14 1.01 -14.03
N VAL A 72 34.37 1.15 -15.12
CA VAL A 72 33.02 1.75 -15.05
C VAL A 72 32.05 0.79 -14.34
N MET A 73 32.17 -0.51 -14.58
CA MET A 73 31.36 -1.51 -13.87
C MET A 73 31.61 -1.47 -12.36
N ALA A 74 32.87 -1.39 -11.95
CA ALA A 74 33.24 -1.32 -10.54
C ALA A 74 32.74 -0.02 -9.89
N TYR A 75 32.88 1.12 -10.58
CA TYR A 75 32.37 2.40 -10.10
C TYR A 75 30.85 2.38 -9.90
N ASP A 76 30.09 2.00 -10.93
CA ASP A 76 28.62 1.97 -10.90
C ASP A 76 28.10 1.00 -9.84
N LEU A 77 28.77 -0.14 -9.65
CA LEU A 77 28.43 -1.11 -8.61
C LEU A 77 28.67 -0.54 -7.21
N LEU A 78 29.86 0.00 -6.94
CA LEU A 78 30.21 0.54 -5.62
C LEU A 78 29.37 1.76 -5.26
N GLU A 79 29.09 2.62 -6.23
CA GLU A 79 28.22 3.78 -6.05
C GLU A 79 26.77 3.35 -5.80
N SER A 80 26.26 2.34 -6.51
CA SER A 80 24.92 1.77 -6.24
C SER A 80 24.80 1.24 -4.82
N ILE A 81 25.80 0.49 -4.35
CA ILE A 81 25.85 -0.03 -2.98
C ILE A 81 25.81 1.13 -1.98
N ARG A 82 26.64 2.15 -2.19
CA ARG A 82 26.72 3.33 -1.32
C ARG A 82 25.40 4.11 -1.29
N LEU A 83 24.77 4.34 -2.44
CA LEU A 83 23.49 5.05 -2.53
C LEU A 83 22.37 4.28 -1.84
N LEU A 84 22.24 2.98 -2.12
CA LEU A 84 21.21 2.13 -1.51
C LEU A 84 21.36 2.04 0.01
N ALA A 85 22.57 1.79 0.52
CA ALA A 85 22.80 1.69 1.95
C ALA A 85 22.35 2.97 2.68
N ASN A 86 22.83 4.13 2.22
CA ASN A 86 22.46 5.42 2.82
C ASN A 86 20.95 5.72 2.69
N ALA A 87 20.35 5.40 1.54
CA ALA A 87 18.93 5.65 1.30
C ALA A 87 18.02 4.76 2.15
N VAL A 88 18.40 3.50 2.36
CA VAL A 88 17.67 2.55 3.21
C VAL A 88 17.76 2.98 4.67
N ASP A 89 18.96 3.27 5.17
CA ASP A 89 19.18 3.69 6.56
C ASP A 89 18.38 4.95 6.88
N ILE A 90 18.50 5.99 6.05
CA ILE A 90 17.80 7.25 6.30
C ILE A 90 16.28 7.12 6.13
N SER A 91 15.81 6.28 5.21
CA SER A 91 14.38 6.02 5.02
C SER A 91 13.81 5.25 6.22
N CYS A 92 14.56 4.30 6.78
CA CYS A 92 14.18 3.60 7.99
C CYS A 92 14.00 4.59 9.15
N ASP A 93 15.05 5.36 9.43
CA ASP A 93 15.12 6.26 10.57
C ASP A 93 14.12 7.42 10.50
N LYS A 94 13.99 8.03 9.32
CA LYS A 94 13.20 9.27 9.16
C LYS A 94 11.82 9.07 8.56
N CYS A 95 11.44 7.84 8.20
CA CYS A 95 10.12 7.54 7.66
C CYS A 95 9.52 6.32 8.34
N VAL A 96 10.10 5.14 8.15
CA VAL A 96 9.47 3.85 8.49
C VAL A 96 9.19 3.72 9.99
N ILE A 97 10.16 4.02 10.86
CA ILE A 97 10.02 3.87 12.31
C ILE A 97 8.89 4.75 12.87
N GLY A 98 8.64 5.91 12.26
CA GLY A 98 7.65 6.87 12.72
C GLY A 98 6.28 6.78 12.03
N ILE A 99 6.02 5.73 11.24
CA ILE A 99 4.72 5.53 10.60
C ILE A 99 3.65 5.28 11.67
N LEU A 100 2.54 6.02 11.60
CA LEU A 100 1.36 5.81 12.44
C LEU A 100 0.15 5.46 11.58
N ALA A 101 -0.64 4.47 12.01
CA ALA A 101 -1.89 4.14 11.35
C ALA A 101 -2.99 5.16 11.69
N ASN A 102 -3.73 5.62 10.68
CA ASN A 102 -4.96 6.36 10.87
C ASN A 102 -6.12 5.37 11.03
N LYS A 103 -6.24 4.78 12.23
CA LYS A 103 -7.19 3.69 12.52
C LYS A 103 -8.61 4.02 12.07
N LYS A 104 -9.09 5.23 12.37
CA LYS A 104 -10.42 5.70 11.99
C LYS A 104 -10.62 5.64 10.48
N ARG A 105 -9.65 6.13 9.69
CA ARG A 105 -9.72 6.11 8.23
C ARG A 105 -9.68 4.67 7.69
N CYS A 106 -8.84 3.82 8.26
CA CYS A 106 -8.79 2.41 7.88
C CYS A 106 -10.13 1.71 8.12
N GLU A 107 -10.73 1.89 9.29
CA GLU A 107 -12.05 1.34 9.65
C GLU A 107 -13.15 1.87 8.71
N GLU A 108 -13.16 3.17 8.42
CA GLU A 108 -14.09 3.80 7.47
C GLU A 108 -13.97 3.16 6.07
N LEU A 109 -12.75 2.98 5.56
CA LEU A 109 -12.52 2.39 4.23
C LEU A 109 -12.93 0.92 4.16
N VAL A 110 -12.71 0.17 5.23
CA VAL A 110 -13.15 -1.22 5.35
C VAL A 110 -14.67 -1.32 5.30
N GLU A 111 -15.40 -0.51 6.08
CA GLU A 111 -16.87 -0.52 6.09
C GLU A 111 -17.48 -0.06 4.75
N LEU A 112 -16.81 0.85 4.04
CA LEU A 112 -17.19 1.28 2.70
C LEU A 112 -16.88 0.23 1.61
N SER A 113 -16.06 -0.78 1.91
CA SER A 113 -15.66 -1.78 0.94
C SER A 113 -16.80 -2.76 0.66
N MET A 114 -17.18 -2.87 -0.62
CA MET A 114 -18.12 -3.89 -1.07
C MET A 114 -17.58 -5.32 -0.86
N ALA A 115 -16.26 -5.49 -0.75
CA ALA A 115 -15.65 -6.80 -0.51
C ALA A 115 -16.06 -7.39 0.85
N MET A 116 -16.56 -6.57 1.79
CA MET A 116 -17.15 -7.03 3.05
C MET A 116 -18.24 -8.08 2.84
N VAL A 117 -18.96 -8.02 1.72
CA VAL A 117 -20.03 -8.98 1.39
C VAL A 117 -19.52 -10.41 1.15
N THR A 118 -18.24 -10.59 0.86
CA THR A 118 -17.63 -11.90 0.55
C THR A 118 -17.83 -12.88 1.69
N SER A 119 -17.73 -12.37 2.92
CA SER A 119 -17.98 -13.12 4.17
C SER A 119 -19.40 -13.67 4.30
N LEU A 120 -20.36 -13.08 3.58
CA LEU A 120 -21.76 -13.47 3.63
C LEU A 120 -22.09 -14.57 2.62
N ALA A 121 -21.34 -14.69 1.52
CA ALA A 121 -21.62 -15.67 0.47
C ALA A 121 -21.80 -17.11 0.98
N PRO A 122 -21.02 -17.61 1.96
CA PRO A 122 -21.24 -18.93 2.60
C PRO A 122 -22.60 -19.07 3.28
N LYS A 123 -23.14 -17.98 3.84
CA LYS A 123 -24.34 -17.96 4.68
C LYS A 123 -25.62 -17.71 3.88
N ILE A 124 -25.54 -16.89 2.84
CA ILE A 124 -26.71 -16.39 2.11
C ILE A 124 -26.70 -16.74 0.62
N GLY A 125 -25.65 -17.39 0.13
CA GLY A 125 -25.42 -17.71 -1.27
C GLY A 125 -24.84 -16.55 -2.09
N TYR A 126 -24.07 -16.90 -3.12
CA TYR A 126 -23.37 -15.94 -3.98
C TYR A 126 -24.32 -14.93 -4.64
N ASP A 127 -25.44 -15.38 -5.21
CA ASP A 127 -26.35 -14.49 -5.93
C ASP A 127 -26.96 -13.40 -5.04
N ARG A 128 -27.24 -13.73 -3.77
CA ARG A 128 -27.78 -12.75 -2.82
C ARG A 128 -26.68 -11.80 -2.35
N ALA A 129 -25.48 -12.29 -2.07
CA ALA A 129 -24.31 -11.46 -1.76
C ALA A 129 -24.01 -10.49 -2.91
N ALA A 130 -24.02 -10.95 -4.16
CA ALA A 130 -23.80 -10.12 -5.34
C ALA A 130 -24.87 -9.03 -5.51
N LYS A 131 -26.13 -9.30 -5.17
CA LYS A 131 -27.20 -8.28 -5.15
C LYS A 131 -26.93 -7.19 -4.12
N ILE A 132 -26.53 -7.57 -2.90
CA ILE A 132 -26.20 -6.63 -1.82
C ILE A 132 -25.00 -5.75 -2.22
N ALA A 133 -23.96 -6.34 -2.83
CA ALA A 133 -22.80 -5.59 -3.32
C ALA A 133 -23.19 -4.53 -4.36
N LYS A 134 -24.03 -4.92 -5.33
CA LYS A 134 -24.53 -4.00 -6.37
C LYS A 134 -25.38 -2.88 -5.78
N GLU A 135 -26.20 -3.21 -4.78
CA GLU A 135 -27.02 -2.21 -4.09
C GLU A 135 -26.17 -1.23 -3.28
N SER A 136 -25.11 -1.71 -2.62
CA SER A 136 -24.12 -0.87 -1.92
C SER A 136 -23.46 0.12 -2.89
N ALA A 137 -23.00 -0.36 -4.05
CA ALA A 137 -22.42 0.49 -5.10
C ALA A 137 -23.40 1.57 -5.59
N ARG A 138 -24.66 1.18 -5.77
CA ARG A 138 -25.71 2.05 -6.35
C ARG A 138 -26.16 3.14 -5.37
N THR A 139 -26.25 2.81 -4.09
CA THR A 139 -26.85 3.69 -3.06
C THR A 139 -25.81 4.43 -2.23
N GLY A 140 -24.56 3.97 -2.23
CA GLY A 140 -23.52 4.48 -1.34
C GLY A 140 -23.66 4.02 0.12
N LYS A 141 -24.67 3.20 0.44
CA LYS A 141 -24.79 2.56 1.76
C LYS A 141 -23.75 1.45 1.92
N THR A 142 -23.28 1.26 3.13
CA THR A 142 -22.40 0.13 3.48
C THR A 142 -23.13 -1.21 3.35
N VAL A 143 -22.37 -2.28 3.15
CA VAL A 143 -22.91 -3.65 3.15
C VAL A 143 -23.64 -3.95 4.46
N ARG A 144 -23.10 -3.46 5.59
CA ARG A 144 -23.68 -3.65 6.93
C ARG A 144 -25.04 -2.97 7.06
N GLU A 145 -25.19 -1.75 6.58
CA GLU A 145 -26.47 -1.01 6.59
C GLU A 145 -27.55 -1.73 5.78
N ILE A 146 -27.22 -2.16 4.55
CA ILE A 146 -28.16 -2.89 3.69
C ILE A 146 -28.58 -4.20 4.35
N CYS A 147 -27.65 -4.95 4.94
CA CYS A 147 -27.96 -6.21 5.60
C CYS A 147 -28.88 -6.03 6.82
N ARG A 148 -28.72 -4.93 7.57
CA ARG A 148 -29.61 -4.58 8.69
C ARG A 148 -31.00 -4.19 8.22
N GLU A 149 -31.10 -3.38 7.17
CA GLU A 149 -32.38 -2.94 6.59
C GLU A 149 -33.19 -4.13 6.04
N GLU A 150 -32.53 -5.01 5.29
CA GLU A 150 -33.14 -6.20 4.69
C GLU A 150 -33.29 -7.38 5.67
N LYS A 151 -32.80 -7.25 6.92
CA LYS A 151 -32.78 -8.29 7.95
C LYS A 151 -32.20 -9.61 7.41
N VAL A 152 -31.07 -9.51 6.73
CA VAL A 152 -30.43 -10.62 6.00
C VAL A 152 -30.03 -11.75 6.96
N LEU A 153 -29.53 -11.40 8.15
CA LEU A 153 -29.16 -12.29 9.24
C LEU A 153 -29.56 -11.66 10.59
N PRO A 154 -29.69 -12.45 11.67
CA PRO A 154 -29.79 -11.92 13.03
C PRO A 154 -28.59 -11.01 13.36
N GLU A 155 -28.81 -9.92 14.10
CA GLU A 155 -27.79 -8.89 14.38
C GLU A 155 -26.47 -9.46 14.94
N ALA A 156 -26.54 -10.41 15.87
CA ALA A 156 -25.35 -11.05 16.44
C ALA A 156 -24.56 -11.86 15.40
N GLU A 157 -25.26 -12.54 14.48
CA GLU A 157 -24.63 -13.32 13.42
C GLU A 157 -24.07 -12.40 12.33
N LEU A 158 -24.78 -11.32 11.99
CA LEU A 158 -24.33 -10.33 11.03
C LEU A 158 -23.03 -9.65 11.50
N ASN A 159 -22.95 -9.29 12.78
CA ASN A 159 -21.75 -8.65 13.34
C ASN A 159 -20.54 -9.59 13.34
N ARG A 160 -20.73 -10.89 13.59
CA ARG A 160 -19.65 -11.89 13.47
C ARG A 160 -19.24 -12.11 12.02
N ALA A 161 -20.21 -12.20 11.10
CA ALA A 161 -19.93 -12.45 9.70
C ALA A 161 -19.18 -11.28 9.05
N LEU A 162 -19.55 -10.04 9.41
CA LEU A 162 -18.93 -8.81 8.94
C LEU A 162 -17.83 -8.30 9.88
N ASP A 163 -17.13 -9.18 10.61
CA ASP A 163 -15.96 -8.79 11.41
C ASP A 163 -14.72 -8.72 10.49
N PRO A 164 -14.15 -7.52 10.23
CA PRO A 164 -13.01 -7.38 9.33
C PRO A 164 -11.77 -8.11 9.82
N VAL A 165 -11.56 -8.23 11.14
CA VAL A 165 -10.38 -8.89 11.69
C VAL A 165 -10.47 -10.40 11.44
N ALA A 166 -11.63 -11.00 11.71
CA ALA A 166 -11.88 -12.41 11.41
C ALA A 166 -11.72 -12.73 9.92
N MET A 167 -12.02 -11.79 9.03
CA MET A 167 -11.80 -11.93 7.57
C MET A 167 -10.33 -11.94 7.15
N THR A 168 -9.39 -11.58 8.04
CA THR A 168 -7.95 -11.67 7.77
C THR A 168 -7.33 -13.02 8.15
N GLU A 169 -8.10 -13.90 8.80
CA GLU A 169 -7.62 -15.20 9.28
C GLU A 169 -8.17 -16.37 8.43
N PRO A 170 -7.39 -17.44 8.20
CA PRO A 170 -7.88 -18.64 7.53
C PRO A 170 -8.95 -19.35 8.36
N GLY A 171 -10.03 -19.81 7.72
CA GLY A 171 -11.03 -20.66 8.37
C GLY A 171 -12.00 -19.91 9.29
N GLY A 172 -12.08 -18.59 9.23
CA GLY A 172 -13.15 -17.84 9.87
C GLY A 172 -14.52 -18.36 9.43
N GLU A 173 -15.55 -18.26 10.29
CA GLU A 173 -16.93 -18.64 9.95
C GLU A 173 -17.50 -17.90 8.71
N SER A 174 -16.75 -16.92 8.19
CA SER A 174 -16.96 -16.13 6.97
C SER A 174 -16.19 -16.62 5.74
N SER A 175 -15.21 -17.51 5.87
CA SER A 175 -14.39 -18.01 4.76
C SER A 175 -14.84 -19.40 4.33
N SER A 176 -15.78 -19.47 3.38
CA SER A 176 -16.00 -20.68 2.57
C SER A 176 -15.84 -20.38 1.06
N GLY A 177 -14.93 -19.47 0.73
CA GLY A 177 -14.54 -19.17 -0.64
C GLY A 177 -13.15 -19.74 -0.93
N GLY A 178 -13.09 -20.97 -1.44
CA GLY A 178 -11.87 -21.63 -1.93
C GLY A 178 -11.23 -22.58 -0.94
#